data_AF-A0A4Y2S2B1-F1
#
_entry.id   AF-A0A4Y2S2B1-F1
#
_cell.length_a   1.000
_cell.length_b   1.000
_cell.length_c   1.000
_cell.angle_alpha   90.00
_cell.angle_beta   90.00
_cell.angle_gamma   90.00
#
_symmetry.space_group_name_H-M   'P 1'
#
loop_
_entity.id
_entity.type
_entity.pdbx_description
1 polymer ?
#
loop_
_entity_poly.entity_id
_entity_poly.type
_entity_poly.pdbx_seq_one_letter_code
_entity_poly.pdbx_strand_id
1 'polypeptide(L)' 'MCSSQLWSIGSFCRQVHVDMLVNNSAKLGGVGVVVEIDESKFGKRKYHRVSGWM' A
#
# COMPACT_ATOMS: atom_id res chain seq x y z
N MET A 1 5.61 16.61 -30.86
CA MET A 1 5.82 15.22 -30.37
C MET A 1 6.89 15.28 -29.28
N CYS A 2 6.47 15.49 -28.04
CA CYS A 2 6.48 14.49 -26.95
C CYS A 2 7.58 14.81 -25.93
N SER A 3 7.34 15.83 -25.11
CA SER A 3 8.10 16.10 -23.88
C SER A 3 7.51 15.31 -22.70
N SER A 4 7.15 14.04 -22.93
CA SER A 4 6.50 13.20 -21.94
C SER A 4 7.54 12.45 -21.11
N GLN A 5 7.79 12.99 -19.91
CA GLN A 5 8.12 12.26 -18.68
C GLN A 5 9.47 11.50 -18.65
N LEU A 6 10.51 12.19 -18.19
CA LEU A 6 11.72 11.56 -17.64
C LEU A 6 11.38 10.92 -16.29
N TRP A 7 10.78 9.73 -16.35
CA TRP A 7 10.45 8.94 -15.16
C TRP A 7 11.72 8.19 -14.69
N SER A 8 12.32 8.62 -13.59
CA SER A 8 13.46 7.90 -12.99
C SER A 8 13.06 6.48 -12.61
N ILE A 9 13.87 5.48 -12.95
CA ILE A 9 13.61 4.05 -12.70
C ILE A 9 13.13 3.79 -11.26
N GLY A 10 13.69 4.48 -10.26
CA GLY A 10 13.27 4.34 -8.86
C GLY A 10 11.82 4.75 -8.60
N SER A 11 11.37 5.83 -9.23
CA SER A 11 9.96 6.23 -9.17
C SER A 11 9.07 5.24 -9.90
N PHE A 12 9.56 4.59 -10.97
CA PHE A 12 8.76 3.69 -11.81
C PHE A 12 8.51 2.39 -11.07
N CYS A 13 9.59 1.84 -10.49
CA CYS A 13 9.51 0.68 -9.60
C CYS A 13 8.53 0.92 -8.47
N ARG A 14 8.54 2.10 -7.82
CA ARG A 14 7.58 2.40 -6.75
C ARG A 14 6.14 2.43 -7.24
N GLN A 15 5.87 3.04 -8.39
CA GLN A 15 4.52 3.13 -8.94
C GLN A 15 3.96 1.74 -9.27
N VAL A 16 4.73 0.94 -10.00
CA VAL A 16 4.35 -0.44 -10.35
C VAL A 16 4.16 -1.30 -9.10
N HIS A 17 5.01 -1.16 -8.09
CA HIS A 17 4.88 -1.90 -6.84
C HIS A 17 3.60 -1.53 -6.08
N VAL A 18 3.26 -0.23 -6.05
CA VAL A 18 2.02 0.26 -5.42
C VAL A 18 0.80 -0.23 -6.19
N ASP A 19 0.81 -0.14 -7.52
CA ASP A 19 -0.31 -0.59 -8.36
C ASP A 19 -0.53 -2.11 -8.21
N MET A 20 0.55 -2.91 -8.14
CA MET A 20 0.44 -4.34 -7.86
C MET A 20 -0.13 -4.62 -6.46
N LEU A 21 0.30 -3.88 -5.43
CA LEU A 21 -0.18 -4.04 -4.06
C LEU A 21 -1.65 -3.67 -3.91
N VAL A 22 -2.10 -2.62 -4.60
CA VAL A 22 -3.49 -2.15 -4.56
C VAL A 22 -4.39 -3.11 -5.34
N ASN A 23 -4.00 -3.49 -6.57
CA ASN A 23 -4.83 -4.32 -7.43
C ASN A 23 -4.91 -5.78 -6.97
N ASN A 24 -3.89 -6.29 -6.29
CA ASN A 24 -3.89 -7.65 -5.71
C ASN A 24 -4.16 -7.64 -4.20
N SER A 25 -4.69 -6.55 -3.66
CA SER A 25 -5.02 -6.50 -2.25
C SER A 25 -6.21 -7.43 -1.94
N ALA A 26 -5.94 -8.53 -1.23
CA ALA A 26 -6.95 -9.36 -0.62
C ALA A 26 -7.18 -8.91 0.83
N LYS A 27 -8.43 -8.98 1.30
CA LYS A 27 -8.72 -8.74 2.72
C LYS A 27 -8.11 -9.86 3.55
N LEU A 28 -7.36 -9.49 4.58
CA LEU A 28 -6.91 -10.44 5.61
C LEU A 28 -8.12 -10.76 6.49
N GLY A 29 -8.62 -11.99 6.38
CA GLY A 29 -9.80 -12.47 7.10
C GLY A 29 -11.11 -12.38 6.32
N GLY A 30 -12.14 -13.02 6.87
CA GLY A 30 -13.49 -13.13 6.33
C GLY A 30 -14.48 -13.48 7.45
N VAL A 31 -15.78 -13.54 7.13
CA VAL A 31 -16.80 -13.89 8.13
C VAL A 31 -16.49 -15.26 8.74
N GLY A 32 -16.32 -15.32 10.07
CA GLY A 32 -15.99 -16.53 10.80
C GLY A 32 -14.50 -16.90 10.83
N VAL A 33 -13.61 -16.09 10.25
CA VAL A 33 -12.16 -16.32 10.30
C VAL A 33 -11.52 -15.44 11.36
N VAL A 34 -11.03 -16.05 12.44
CA VAL A 34 -10.19 -15.38 13.44
C VAL A 34 -8.78 -15.29 12.88
N VAL A 35 -8.27 -14.08 12.71
CA VAL A 35 -6.91 -13.82 12.22
C VAL A 35 -6.10 -13.21 13.35
N GLU A 36 -4.98 -13.83 13.70
CA GLU A 36 -4.04 -13.23 14.63
C GLU A 36 -3.14 -12.25 13.89
N ILE A 37 -3.08 -11.04 14.40
CA ILE A 37 -2.27 -9.97 13.83
C ILE A 37 -1.08 -9.73 14.75
N ASP A 38 0.10 -10.09 14.28
CA ASP A 38 1.35 -9.76 14.96
C ASP A 38 1.68 -8.28 14.75
N GLU A 39 1.47 -7.46 15.78
CA GLU A 39 1.71 -6.02 15.74
C GLU A 39 3.16 -5.67 15.41
N SER A 40 4.12 -6.56 15.71
CA SER A 40 5.53 -6.33 15.39
C SER A 40 5.80 -6.25 13.89
N LYS A 41 4.90 -6.82 13.07
CA LYS A 41 4.95 -6.77 11.60
C LYS A 41 4.46 -5.44 11.04
N PHE A 42 3.81 -4.61 11.86
CA PHE A 42 3.33 -3.31 11.44
C PHE A 42 4.30 -2.19 11.82
N GLY A 43 4.95 -1.63 10.80
CA GLY A 43 5.82 -0.47 10.96
C GLY A 43 5.04 0.78 11.42
N LYS A 44 5.74 1.66 12.16
CA LYS A 44 5.22 2.93 12.73
C LYS A 44 4.48 3.83 11.72
N ARG A 45 4.72 3.66 10.42
CA ARG A 45 4.10 4.42 9.33
C ARG A 45 2.64 4.03 9.03
N LYS A 46 2.13 2.91 9.56
CA LYS A 46 0.72 2.52 9.41
C LYS A 46 -0.22 3.37 10.29
N TYR A 47 0.23 3.76 11.49
CA TYR A 47 -0.59 4.49 12.47
C TYR A 47 -0.59 6.00 12.24
N HIS A 48 0.37 6.55 11.50
CA HIS A 48 0.41 7.98 11.12
C HIS A 48 -0.37 8.28 9.83
N ARG A 49 -1.47 7.59 9.57
CA ARG A 49 -2.48 8.08 8.62
C ARG A 49 -3.36 9.06 9.38
N VAL A 50 -3.00 10.33 9.23
CA VAL A 50 -3.68 11.51 9.78
C VAL A 50 -5.20 11.31 9.81
N SER A 51 -5.71 11.42 11.03
CA SER A 51 -7.08 11.73 11.42
C SER A 51 -7.65 12.87 10.56
N GLY A 52 -8.63 12.56 9.71
CA GLY A 52 -9.27 13.53 8.84
C GLY A 52 -10.54 13.01 8.20
N TRP A 53 -11.42 12.39 9.00
CA TRP A 53 -12.83 12.20 8.69
C TRP A 53 -13.61 12.31 10.00
N MET A 54 -13.70 13.55 10.49
CA MET A 54 -14.81 14.07 11.29
C MET A 54 -15.48 15.13 10.44
#